data_AF-A0A6G2PR76-F1
#
_entry.id   AF-A0A6G2PR76-F1
#
_cell.length_a   1.000
_cell.length_b   1.000
_cell.length_c   1.000
_cell.angle_alpha   90.00
_cell.angle_beta   90.00
_cell.angle_gamma   90.00
#
_symmetry.space_group_name_H-M   'P 1'
#
loop_
_entity.id
_entity.type
_entity.pdbx_description
1 polymer ?
#
loop_
_entity_poly.entity_id
_entity_poly.type
_entity_poly.pdbx_seq_one_letter_code
_entity_poly.pdbx_strand_id
1 'polypeptide(L)' 'RMWLRHEHALAAAIADDAGLPADDPSCRALAHFALEAPVLVRGSKDPGAALDRVFDLLDKGWTEHRQK' A
#
# COMPACT_ATOMS: atom_id res chain seq x y z
N ARG A 1 16.05 2.43 -4.06
CA ARG A 1 15.60 1.01 -4.15
C ARG A 1 16.19 0.13 -3.03
N MET A 2 16.29 0.68 -1.80
CA MET A 2 16.63 -0.04 -0.56
C MET A 2 15.38 -0.39 0.27
N TRP A 3 14.20 0.05 -0.16
CA TRP A 3 12.98 0.06 0.64
C TRP A 3 12.26 -1.31 0.61
N LEU A 4 12.42 -2.08 -0.48
CA LEU A 4 11.90 -3.45 -0.62
C LEU A 4 12.51 -4.45 0.37
N ARG A 5 13.64 -4.15 1.01
CA ARG A 5 14.17 -5.00 2.10
C ARG A 5 13.23 -5.03 3.30
N HIS A 6 12.44 -3.98 3.48
CA HIS A 6 11.42 -3.89 4.52
C HIS A 6 10.07 -4.42 4.02
N GLU A 7 9.92 -4.79 2.74
CA GLU A 7 8.68 -5.36 2.20
C GLU A 7 8.29 -6.61 2.97
N HIS A 8 9.22 -7.56 3.14
CA HIS A 8 8.94 -8.79 3.88
C HIS A 8 8.63 -8.52 5.37
N ALA A 9 9.32 -7.56 5.99
CA ALA A 9 9.09 -7.22 7.38
C ALA A 9 7.72 -6.56 7.59
N LEU A 10 7.33 -5.66 6.67
CA LEU A 10 6.01 -5.03 6.69
C LEU A 10 4.91 -6.04 6.35
N ALA A 11 5.11 -6.90 5.35
CA ALA A 11 4.16 -7.95 5.00
C ALA A 11 3.91 -8.90 6.16
N ALA A 12 4.97 -9.29 6.89
CA ALA A 12 4.85 -10.12 8.09
C ALA A 12 4.06 -9.41 9.20
N ALA A 13 4.28 -8.11 9.41
CA ALA A 13 3.52 -7.33 10.39
C ALA A 13 2.04 -7.18 10.02
N ILE A 14 1.74 -6.98 8.72
CA ILE A 14 0.37 -6.93 8.20
C ILE A 14 -0.31 -8.30 8.39
N ALA A 15 0.39 -9.39 8.07
CA ALA A 15 -0.15 -10.73 8.22
C ALA A 15 -0.44 -11.08 9.68
N ASP A 16 0.46 -10.71 10.60
CA ASP A 16 0.28 -10.89 12.05
C ASP A 16 -0.97 -10.14 12.56
N ASP A 17 -1.12 -8.87 12.17
CA ASP A 17 -2.28 -8.03 12.53
C ASP A 17 -3.60 -8.57 11.94
N ALA A 18 -3.57 -9.05 10.70
CA ALA A 18 -4.74 -9.59 10.00
C ALA A 18 -5.06 -11.05 10.38
N GLY A 19 -4.23 -11.73 11.18
CA GLY A 19 -4.38 -13.15 11.50
C GLY A 19 -4.19 -14.08 10.28
N LEU A 20 -3.40 -13.64 9.29
CA LEU A 20 -3.11 -14.34 8.05
C LEU A 20 -1.75 -15.06 8.10
N PRO A 21 -1.50 -16.02 7.18
CA PRO A 21 -0.18 -16.63 7.03
C PRO A 21 0.90 -15.58 6.72
N ALA A 22 2.10 -15.76 7.29
CA ALA A 22 3.21 -14.81 7.11
C ALA A 22 3.71 -14.69 5.65
N ASP A 23 3.39 -15.67 4.81
CA ASP A 23 3.69 -15.71 3.37
C ASP A 23 2.48 -15.36 2.49
N ASP A 24 1.40 -14.83 3.09
CA ASP A 24 0.19 -14.47 2.36
C ASP A 24 0.49 -13.47 1.23
N PRO A 25 0.12 -13.79 -0.03
CA PRO A 25 0.46 -12.98 -1.18
C PRO A 25 -0.26 -11.63 -1.18
N SER A 26 -1.42 -11.52 -0.53
CA SER A 26 -2.18 -10.26 -0.41
C SER A 26 -1.47 -9.30 0.54
N CYS A 27 -0.95 -9.81 1.67
CA CYS A 27 -0.16 -9.01 2.63
C CYS A 27 1.12 -8.47 1.98
N ARG A 28 1.80 -9.32 1.18
CA ARG A 28 3.00 -8.92 0.45
C ARG A 28 2.70 -7.87 -0.63
N ALA A 29 1.60 -8.03 -1.38
CA ALA A 29 1.18 -7.05 -2.36
C ALA A 29 0.84 -5.70 -1.70
N LEU A 30 0.09 -5.71 -0.58
CA LEU A 30 -0.26 -4.50 0.15
C LEU A 30 0.99 -3.78 0.68
N ALA A 31 1.93 -4.51 1.28
CA ALA A 31 3.21 -3.96 1.70
C ALA A 31 3.93 -3.30 0.51
N HIS A 32 4.04 -4.00 -0.61
CA HIS A 32 4.69 -3.45 -1.80
C HIS A 32 4.05 -2.13 -2.26
N PHE A 33 2.72 -2.09 -2.38
CA PHE A 33 2.02 -0.87 -2.80
C PHE A 33 2.19 0.29 -1.82
N ALA A 34 2.09 0.03 -0.52
CA ALA A 34 2.28 1.05 0.51
C ALA A 34 3.70 1.65 0.46
N LEU A 35 4.71 0.83 0.18
CA LEU A 35 6.11 1.26 0.08
C LEU A 35 6.40 2.05 -1.20
N GLU A 36 5.69 1.79 -2.30
CA GLU A 36 5.84 2.52 -3.57
C GLU A 36 5.00 3.81 -3.62
N ALA A 37 3.93 3.92 -2.84
CA ALA A 37 3.02 5.08 -2.85
C ALA A 37 3.72 6.45 -2.65
N PRO A 38 4.69 6.63 -1.73
CA PRO A 38 5.41 7.89 -1.58
C PRO A 38 6.22 8.29 -2.83
N VAL A 39 6.69 7.31 -3.60
CA VAL A 39 7.43 7.56 -4.85
C VAL A 39 6.49 8.11 -5.91
N LEU A 40 5.27 7.58 -5.98
CA LEU A 40 4.25 8.00 -6.95
C LEU A 40 3.80 9.45 -6.74
N VAL A 41 3.69 9.89 -5.48
CA VAL A 41 3.13 11.22 -5.15
C VAL A 41 4.19 12.32 -5.06
N ARG A 42 5.48 11.99 -5.20
CA ARG A 42 6.61 12.92 -4.98
C ARG A 42 6.62 14.15 -5.89
N GLY A 43 5.91 14.12 -7.02
CA GLY A 43 5.75 15.24 -7.96
C GLY A 43 4.40 15.97 -7.87
N SER A 44 3.52 15.57 -6.95
CA SER A 44 2.21 16.19 -6.77
C SER A 44 2.34 17.59 -6.15
N LYS A 45 1.41 18.48 -6.49
CA LYS A 45 1.26 19.81 -5.85
C LYS A 45 0.97 19.70 -4.35
N ASP A 46 0.27 18.63 -3.97
CA ASP A 46 0.01 18.26 -2.57
C ASP A 46 0.28 16.74 -2.43
N PRO A 47 1.48 16.37 -1.98
CA PRO A 47 1.85 14.96 -1.82
C PRO A 47 1.04 14.23 -0.74
N GLY A 48 0.60 14.92 0.31
CA GLY A 48 -0.20 14.33 1.39
C GLY A 48 -1.59 13.95 0.90
N ALA A 49 -2.31 14.92 0.32
CA ALA A 49 -3.63 14.67 -0.24
C ALA A 49 -3.61 13.70 -1.44
N ALA A 50 -2.48 13.57 -2.14
CA ALA A 50 -2.32 12.56 -3.18
C ALA A 50 -2.08 11.16 -2.57
N LEU A 51 -1.33 11.07 -1.47
CA LEU A 51 -1.10 9.81 -0.76
C LEU A 51 -2.40 9.25 -0.18
N ASP A 52 -3.22 10.11 0.43
CA ASP A 52 -4.53 9.72 0.96
C ASP A 52 -5.41 9.10 -0.12
N ARG A 53 -5.44 9.68 -1.34
CA ARG A 53 -6.19 9.12 -2.47
C ARG A 53 -5.68 7.76 -2.93
N VAL A 54 -4.36 7.52 -2.86
CA VAL A 54 -3.77 6.23 -3.21
C VAL A 54 -4.20 5.16 -2.20
N PHE A 55 -4.18 5.45 -0.90
CA PHE A 55 -4.65 4.52 0.12
C PHE A 55 -6.16 4.31 0.06
N ASP A 56 -6.95 5.35 -0.20
CA ASP A 56 -8.40 5.23 -0.44
C ASP A 56 -8.72 4.28 -1.60
N LEU A 57 -7.91 4.32 -2.67
CA LEU A 57 -8.04 3.41 -3.81
C LEU A 57 -7.68 1.96 -3.43
N LEU A 58 -6.68 1.75 -2.58
CA LEU A 58 -6.31 0.43 -2.09
C LEU A 58 -7.38 -0.16 -1.17
N ASP A 59 -8.00 0.66 -0.34
CA ASP A 59 -9.05 0.26 0.61
C ASP A 59 -10.37 -0.09 -0.09
N LYS A 60 -10.82 0.77 -1.02
CA LYS A 60 -12.12 0.63 -1.71
C LYS A 60 -12.03 -0.20 -2.99
N GLY A 61 -10.82 -0.43 -3.49
CA GLY A 61 -10.58 -1.07 -4.78
C GLY A 61 -10.94 -0.18 -5.99
N TRP A 62 -10.44 -0.58 -7.16
CA TRP A 62 -10.56 0.19 -8.41
C TRP A 62 -12.00 0.37 -8.91
N THR A 63 -12.90 -0.58 -8.59
CA THR A 63 -14.27 -0.58 -9.12
C THR A 63 -15.17 0.40 -8.37
N GLU A 64 -14.94 0.62 -7.07
CA GLU A 64 -15.74 1.55 -6.26
C GLU A 64 -15.30 3.01 -6.42
N HIS A 65 -14.03 3.27 -6.71
CA HIS A 65 -13.52 4.62 -6.96
C HIS A 65 -14.13 5.29 -8.21
N ARG A 66 -14.80 4.54 -9.10
CA ARG A 66 -15.39 5.05 -10.36
C ARG A 66 -16.80 5.66 -10.22
N GLN A 67 -17.25 5.97 -9.01
CA GLN A 67 -18.60 6.53 -8.75
C GLN A 67 -18.55 7.84 -7.94
N LYS A 68 -18.28 8.96 -8.63
CA LYS A 68 -19.01 10.25 -8.61
C LYS A 68 -18.16 11.37 -9.19
#